data_AF-A0A6A6E6H1-F1
#
_entry.id   AF-A0A6A6E6H1-F1
#
_cell.length_a   1.000
_cell.length_b   1.000
_cell.length_c   1.000
_cell.angle_alpha   90.00
_cell.angle_beta   90.00
_cell.angle_gamma   90.00
#
_symmetry.space_group_name_H-M   'P 1'
#
loop_
_entity.id
_entity.type
_entity.pdbx_description
1 polymer ?
#
loop_
_entity_poly.entity_id
_entity_poly.type
_entity_poly.pdbx_seq_one_letter_code
_entity_poly.pdbx_strand_id
1 'polypeptide(L)'
;QNIAQLEQIIGYPFTNKLICAEAIQMAGLEHAVVMSGTFHCVAKNQTLAVLGDAVQANPYRLVAWTVLRNHALDNIGLSQRGYELGIQNCIIIGESVVFASKKMIATTFEAIIGAVQEDGG
;
A
#
# COMPACT_ATOMS: atom_id res chain seq x y z
N GLN A 1 -4.59 -11.40 -7.39
CA GLN A 1 -3.43 -12.13 -6.87
C GLN A 1 -2.60 -11.25 -5.92
N ASN A 2 -2.24 -10.03 -6.35
CA ASN A 2 -1.43 -9.08 -5.57
C ASN A 2 -2.02 -8.70 -4.19
N ILE A 3 -3.34 -8.59 -4.06
CA ILE A 3 -4.03 -8.26 -2.80
C ILE A 3 -3.79 -9.34 -1.74
N ALA A 4 -4.11 -10.60 -2.06
CA ALA A 4 -3.93 -11.70 -1.10
C ALA A 4 -2.47 -11.88 -0.68
N GLN A 5 -1.53 -11.67 -1.61
CA GLN A 5 -0.10 -11.68 -1.30
C GLN A 5 0.27 -10.54 -0.34
N LEU A 6 -0.22 -9.33 -0.57
CA LEU A 6 0.04 -8.19 0.31
C LEU A 6 -0.50 -8.45 1.71
N GLU A 7 -1.73 -8.94 1.84
CA GLU A 7 -2.36 -9.27 3.11
C GLU A 7 -1.56 -10.29 3.91
N GLN A 8 -0.99 -11.28 3.23
CA GLN A 8 -0.08 -12.25 3.85
C GLN A 8 1.23 -11.60 4.30
N ILE A 9 1.83 -10.72 3.49
CA ILE A 9 3.07 -10.02 3.81
C ILE A 9 2.90 -9.15 5.06
N ILE A 10 1.81 -8.40 5.15
CA ILE A 10 1.58 -7.44 6.24
C ILE A 10 0.83 -8.05 7.43
N GLY A 11 0.27 -9.25 7.28
CA GLY A 11 -0.51 -9.93 8.32
C GLY A 11 -1.84 -9.25 8.65
N TYR A 12 -2.37 -8.41 7.75
CA TYR A 12 -3.61 -7.66 7.93
C TYR A 12 -4.62 -8.07 6.85
N PRO A 13 -5.72 -8.74 7.21
CA PRO A 13 -6.79 -9.05 6.27
C PRO A 13 -7.71 -7.84 6.10
N PHE A 14 -7.65 -7.16 4.96
CA PHE A 14 -8.54 -6.02 4.68
C PHE A 14 -9.99 -6.48 4.60
N THR A 15 -10.87 -5.71 5.23
CA THR A 15 -12.32 -5.83 5.06
C THR A 15 -12.71 -5.35 3.66
N ASN A 16 -12.19 -4.19 3.26
CA ASN A 16 -12.37 -3.64 1.92
C ASN A 16 -11.15 -3.91 1.03
N LYS A 17 -11.27 -4.94 0.17
CA LYS A 17 -10.21 -5.32 -0.78
C LYS A 17 -9.90 -4.22 -1.81
N LEU A 18 -10.84 -3.31 -2.09
CA LEU A 18 -10.63 -2.19 -3.02
C LEU A 18 -9.64 -1.18 -2.45
N ILE A 19 -9.69 -0.90 -1.15
CA ILE A 19 -8.73 -0.02 -0.47
C ILE A 19 -7.31 -0.64 -0.53
N CYS A 20 -7.20 -1.96 -0.35
CA CYS A 20 -5.93 -2.65 -0.55
C CYS A 20 -5.41 -2.55 -1.98
N ALA A 21 -6.29 -2.68 -2.98
CA ALA A 21 -5.93 -2.56 -4.38
C ALA A 21 -5.51 -1.14 -4.77
N GLU A 22 -6.20 -0.13 -4.24
CA GLU A 22 -5.84 1.28 -4.39
C GLU A 22 -4.46 1.55 -3.78
N ALA A 23 -4.16 1.01 -2.59
CA ALA A 23 -2.88 1.23 -1.92
C ALA A 23 -1.65 0.78 -2.76
N ILE A 24 -1.79 -0.29 -3.54
CA ILE A 24 -0.73 -0.84 -4.39
C ILE A 24 -0.78 -0.35 -5.84
N GLN A 25 -1.76 0.50 -6.19
CA GLN A 25 -1.88 1.09 -7.51
C GLN A 25 -0.91 2.26 -7.65
N MET A 26 0.02 2.13 -8.58
CA MET A 26 0.96 3.20 -8.96
C MET A 26 0.91 3.58 -10.45
N ALA A 27 0.09 2.90 -11.26
CA ALA A 27 -0.06 3.21 -12.67
C ALA A 27 -0.69 4.61 -12.88
N GLY A 28 -0.31 5.28 -13.96
CA GLY A 28 -0.63 6.69 -14.18
C GLY A 28 -2.12 7.00 -14.39
N LEU A 29 -2.90 6.06 -14.90
CA LEU A 29 -4.35 6.16 -15.09
C LEU A 29 -5.06 5.16 -14.17
N GLU A 30 -6.37 5.34 -13.98
CA GLU A 30 -7.22 4.35 -13.28
C GLU A 30 -6.97 2.96 -13.85
N HIS A 31 -6.71 2.00 -12.95
CA HIS A 31 -6.45 0.63 -13.33
C HIS A 31 -7.69 -0.20 -13.03
N ALA A 32 -8.17 -0.98 -14.00
CA ALA A 32 -9.31 -1.87 -13.79
C ALA A 32 -8.86 -3.15 -13.09
N VAL A 33 -9.37 -3.39 -11.88
CA VAL A 33 -9.15 -4.63 -11.14
C VAL A 33 -10.45 -5.44 -11.14
N VAL A 34 -10.35 -6.73 -11.43
CA VAL A 34 -11.50 -7.65 -11.34
C VAL A 34 -11.58 -8.19 -9.91
N MET A 35 -12.69 -7.90 -9.23
CA MET A 35 -13.01 -8.46 -7.92
C MET A 35 -14.38 -9.13 -7.96
N SER A 36 -14.44 -10.40 -7.56
CA SER A 36 -15.69 -11.18 -7.54
C SER A 36 -16.46 -11.14 -8.87
N GLY A 37 -15.74 -11.10 -9.99
CA GLY A 37 -16.32 -11.06 -11.35
C GLY A 37 -16.79 -9.68 -11.81
N THR A 38 -16.63 -8.62 -11.00
CA THR A 38 -16.96 -7.24 -11.37
C THR A 38 -15.70 -6.42 -11.58
N PHE A 39 -15.71 -5.53 -12.56
CA PHE A 39 -14.62 -4.59 -12.82
C PHE A 39 -14.75 -3.37 -11.92
N HIS A 40 -13.67 -3.03 -11.24
CA HIS A 40 -13.57 -1.83 -10.43
C HIS A 40 -12.38 -1.00 -10.90
N CYS A 41 -12.62 0.27 -11.20
CA CYS A 41 -11.54 1.23 -11.40
C CYS A 41 -10.97 1.60 -10.03
N VAL A 42 -9.67 1.37 -9.84
CA VAL A 42 -8.95 1.84 -8.67
C VAL A 42 -8.10 3.05 -9.04
N ALA A 43 -8.21 4.08 -8.21
CA ALA A 43 -7.40 5.28 -8.31
C ALA A 43 -5.95 4.99 -7.93
N LYS A 44 -5.09 5.99 -8.15
CA LYS A 44 -3.70 5.93 -7.72
C LYS A 44 -3.60 6.13 -6.21
N ASN A 45 -2.66 5.44 -5.58
CA ASN A 45 -2.50 5.39 -4.12
C ASN A 45 -2.13 6.71 -3.41
N GLN A 46 -2.11 7.83 -4.11
CA GLN A 46 -1.53 9.07 -3.62
C GLN A 46 -2.29 9.66 -2.43
N THR A 47 -3.62 9.53 -2.41
CA THR A 47 -4.44 9.99 -1.27
C THR A 47 -4.18 9.15 -0.02
N LEU A 48 -4.08 7.83 -0.19
CA LEU A 48 -3.77 6.90 0.91
C LEU A 48 -2.35 7.12 1.44
N ALA A 49 -1.38 7.44 0.56
CA ALA A 49 -0.02 7.76 0.98
C ALA A 49 0.03 8.98 1.90
N VAL A 50 -0.69 10.06 1.55
CA VAL A 50 -0.79 11.26 2.38
C VAL A 50 -1.44 10.94 3.74
N LEU A 51 -2.46 10.10 3.76
CA LEU A 51 -3.07 9.63 5.02
C LEU A 51 -2.05 8.85 5.86
N GLY A 52 -1.30 7.93 5.24
CA GLY A 52 -0.26 7.15 5.90
C GLY A 52 0.84 8.00 6.50
N ASP A 53 1.28 9.06 5.83
CA ASP A 53 2.25 10.02 6.36
C ASP A 53 1.71 10.76 7.59
N ALA A 54 0.47 11.26 7.51
CA ALA A 54 -0.18 11.94 8.64
C ALA A 54 -0.33 11.00 9.85
N VAL A 55 -0.57 9.72 9.58
CA VAL A 55 -0.71 8.67 10.58
C VAL A 55 0.65 8.31 11.19
N GLN A 56 1.72 8.22 10.41
CA GLN A 56 3.09 8.03 10.90
C GLN A 56 3.57 9.20 11.77
N ALA A 57 3.17 10.43 11.41
CA ALA A 57 3.47 11.63 12.20
C ALA A 57 2.71 11.67 13.54
N ASN A 58 1.62 10.91 13.69
CA ASN A 58 0.83 10.84 14.91
C ASN A 58 0.46 9.39 15.28
N PRO A 59 1.38 8.66 15.94
CA PRO A 59 1.26 7.22 16.18
C PRO A 59 0.10 6.83 17.12
N TYR A 60 -0.55 7.80 17.78
CA TYR A 60 -1.74 7.57 18.60
C TYR A 60 -3.00 7.26 17.77
N ARG A 61 -2.97 7.45 16.46
CA ARG A 61 -4.12 7.19 15.58
C ARG A 61 -4.29 5.73 15.17
N LEU A 62 -3.28 4.88 15.38
CA LEU A 62 -3.29 3.55 14.78
C LEU A 62 -3.66 2.44 15.76
N VAL A 63 -4.86 1.91 15.58
CA VAL A 63 -5.33 0.70 16.29
C VAL A 63 -4.55 -0.56 15.85
N ALA A 64 -4.00 -0.59 14.63
CA ALA A 64 -3.36 -1.77 14.03
C ALA A 64 -1.81 -1.71 13.88
N TRP A 65 -1.14 -0.68 14.41
CA TRP A 65 0.27 -0.39 14.05
C TRP A 65 1.36 -1.26 14.68
N THR A 66 1.03 -2.19 15.56
CA THR A 66 2.05 -2.98 16.27
C THR A 66 2.89 -3.83 15.32
N VAL A 67 2.38 -4.15 14.12
CA VAL A 67 3.08 -5.00 13.14
C VAL A 67 4.06 -4.21 12.24
N LEU A 68 3.79 -2.93 11.94
CA LEU A 68 4.58 -2.12 11.00
C LEU A 68 5.68 -1.26 11.67
N ARG A 69 5.73 -1.28 13.01
CA ARG A 69 6.42 -0.28 13.84
C ARG A 69 7.94 -0.18 13.71
N ASN A 70 8.62 -1.24 13.30
CA ASN A 70 10.02 -1.33 13.72
C ASN A 70 11.06 -0.55 12.89
N HIS A 71 10.81 -0.04 11.67
CA HIS A 71 11.83 0.74 10.94
C HIS A 71 11.25 1.61 9.81
N ALA A 72 10.46 2.63 10.16
CA ALA A 72 9.92 3.56 9.17
C ALA A 72 9.90 4.99 9.74
N LEU A 73 11.02 5.70 9.66
CA LEU A 73 11.09 7.14 9.97
C LEU A 73 11.66 7.97 8.81
N ASP A 74 12.10 7.33 7.72
CA ASP A 74 12.44 8.00 6.48
C ASP A 74 12.05 7.16 5.25
N ASN A 75 11.92 7.83 4.10
CA ASN A 75 11.59 7.22 2.80
C ASN A 75 12.58 6.11 2.40
N ILE A 76 13.83 6.18 2.87
CA ILE A 76 14.86 5.19 2.58
C ILE A 76 14.55 3.89 3.33
N GLY A 77 14.29 3.97 4.63
CA GLY A 77 13.88 2.86 5.48
C GLY A 77 12.59 2.21 5.00
N LEU A 78 11.59 3.02 4.61
CA LEU A 78 10.35 2.54 4.00
C LEU A 78 10.61 1.76 2.70
N SER A 79 11.44 2.30 1.80
CA SER A 79 11.78 1.62 0.55
C SER A 79 12.53 0.30 0.78
N GLN A 80 13.49 0.30 1.71
CA GLN A 80 14.30 -0.86 2.06
C GLN A 80 13.43 -1.94 2.69
N ARG A 81 12.58 -1.57 3.64
CA ARG A 81 11.66 -2.49 4.30
C ARG A 81 10.64 -3.06 3.33
N GLY A 82 10.07 -2.22 2.46
CA GLY A 82 9.16 -2.67 1.42
C GLY A 82 9.81 -3.69 0.48
N TYR A 83 11.09 -3.51 0.16
CA TYR A 83 11.86 -4.46 -0.64
C TYR A 83 12.08 -5.80 0.08
N GLU A 84 12.50 -5.76 1.35
CA GLU A 84 12.73 -6.94 2.19
C GLU A 84 11.46 -7.79 2.37
N LEU A 85 10.31 -7.13 2.50
CA LEU A 85 9.02 -7.77 2.65
C LEU A 85 8.42 -8.28 1.32
N GLY A 86 9.00 -7.92 0.18
CA GLY A 86 8.49 -8.32 -1.12
C GLY A 86 7.34 -7.46 -1.65
N ILE A 87 7.08 -6.29 -1.06
CA ILE A 87 5.98 -5.38 -1.46
C ILE A 87 6.13 -4.92 -2.90
N GLN A 88 7.36 -4.75 -3.39
CA GLN A 88 7.65 -4.38 -4.78
C GLN A 88 7.00 -5.30 -5.81
N ASN A 89 6.79 -6.58 -5.46
CA ASN A 89 6.17 -7.57 -6.33
C ASN A 89 4.63 -7.46 -6.36
N CYS A 90 4.04 -6.73 -5.41
CA CYS A 90 2.59 -6.50 -5.34
C CYS A 90 2.17 -5.22 -6.07
N ILE A 91 3.10 -4.29 -6.32
CA ILE A 91 2.81 -2.96 -6.89
C ILE A 91 2.29 -3.11 -8.32
N ILE A 92 1.14 -2.49 -8.60
CA ILE A 92 0.60 -2.35 -9.93
C ILE A 92 1.29 -1.15 -10.59
N ILE A 93 2.23 -1.43 -11.48
CA ILE A 93 2.97 -0.43 -12.26
C ILE A 93 2.37 -0.27 -13.66
N GLY A 94 2.54 0.89 -14.29
CA GLY A 94 2.07 1.12 -15.65
C GLY A 94 2.85 0.28 -16.68
N GLU A 95 2.26 0.05 -17.86
CA GLU A 95 2.81 -0.84 -18.90
C GLU A 95 4.23 -0.46 -19.36
N SER A 96 4.61 0.82 -19.27
CA SER A 96 5.95 1.31 -19.65
C SER A 96 7.00 1.21 -18.54
N VAL A 97 6.64 0.69 -17.36
CA VAL A 97 7.52 0.58 -16.19
C VAL A 97 7.87 -0.88 -15.98
N VAL A 98 9.17 -1.21 -15.94
CA VAL A 98 9.66 -2.59 -15.81
C VAL A 98 9.83 -3.01 -14.35
N PHE A 99 10.13 -2.06 -13.46
CA PHE A 99 10.33 -2.31 -12.04
C PHE A 99 9.92 -1.09 -11.20
N ALA A 100 9.40 -1.35 -10.00
CA ALA A 100 9.08 -0.28 -9.05
C ALA A 100 10.37 0.38 -8.53
N SER A 101 10.45 1.71 -8.63
CA SER A 101 11.57 2.46 -8.04
C SER A 101 11.49 2.50 -6.51
N LYS A 102 12.61 2.81 -5.83
CA LYS A 102 12.64 2.99 -4.37
C LYS A 102 11.56 3.97 -3.87
N LYS A 103 11.37 5.07 -4.59
CA LYS A 103 10.32 6.05 -4.30
C LYS A 103 8.92 5.45 -4.40
N MET A 104 8.66 4.66 -5.45
CA MET A 104 7.36 4.00 -5.61
C MET A 104 7.08 3.01 -4.50
N ILE A 105 8.10 2.26 -4.07
CA ILE A 105 7.99 1.31 -2.96
C ILE A 105 7.70 2.03 -1.65
N ALA A 106 8.44 3.11 -1.36
CA ALA A 106 8.21 3.91 -0.16
C ALA A 106 6.79 4.51 -0.13
N THR A 107 6.36 5.17 -1.21
CA THR A 107 5.00 5.73 -1.32
C THR A 107 3.92 4.66 -1.23
N THR A 108 4.16 3.46 -1.77
CA THR A 108 3.22 2.34 -1.60
C THR A 108 3.15 1.90 -0.14
N PHE A 109 4.27 1.90 0.57
CA PHE A 109 4.29 1.57 2.00
C PHE A 109 3.49 2.58 2.81
N GLU A 110 3.69 3.88 2.56
CA GLU A 110 2.88 4.96 3.15
C GLU A 110 1.39 4.73 2.85
N ALA A 111 1.05 4.41 1.61
CA ALA A 111 -0.33 4.13 1.22
C ALA A 111 -0.94 2.91 1.92
N ILE A 112 -0.15 1.85 2.15
CA ILE A 112 -0.60 0.68 2.92
C ILE A 112 -0.91 1.07 4.36
N ILE A 113 -0.09 1.92 4.98
CA ILE A 113 -0.36 2.42 6.34
C ILE A 113 -1.68 3.20 6.36
N GLY A 114 -1.87 4.11 5.39
CA GLY A 114 -3.12 4.86 5.26
C GLY A 114 -4.34 3.96 5.03
N ALA A 115 -4.19 2.95 4.17
CA ALA A 115 -5.22 1.96 3.87
C ALA A 115 -5.63 1.15 5.11
N VAL A 116 -4.65 0.70 5.91
CA VAL A 116 -4.92 -0.03 7.16
C VAL A 116 -5.65 0.85 8.17
N GLN A 117 -5.28 2.14 8.28
CA GLN A 117 -6.00 3.09 9.12
C GLN A 117 -7.45 3.27 8.64
N GLU A 118 -7.65 3.48 7.34
CA GLU A 118 -8.98 3.73 6.77
C GLU A 118 -9.90 2.50 6.90
N ASP A 119 -9.37 1.30 6.73
CA ASP A 119 -10.12 0.04 6.86
C ASP A 119 -10.40 -0.33 8.33
N GLY A 120 -9.46 -0.04 9.23
CA GLY A 120 -9.52 -0.44 10.64
C GLY A 120 -10.15 0.57 11.60
N GLY A 121 -10.18 1.86 11.25
CA GLY A 121 -10.64 2.95 12.12
C GLY A 121 -9.55 3.58 12.96
#